data_AF-H3ADT3-F1
#
_entry.id   AF-H3ADT3-F1
#
_cell.length_a   1.000
_cell.length_b   1.000
_cell.length_c   1.000
_cell.angle_alpha   90.00
_cell.angle_beta   90.00
_cell.angle_gamma   90.00
#
_symmetry.space_group_name_H-M   'P 1'
#
loop_
_entity.id
_entity.type
_entity.pdbx_description
1 polymer ?
#
loop_
_entity_poly.entity_id
_entity_poly.type
_entity_poly.pdbx_seq_one_letter_code
_entity_poly.pdbx_strand_id
1 'polypeptide(L)'
;MAAVIGHLEQFDKSVEQWISYIEWFEHFTIANGISEGRKVAALLSVIGGKTYGLLRSLIAVPKPGDKTYKDIVEVFQEHFCPKPLVIADRFRFHKCNQEEGESITQDVAVLKKLAQHCEFDTALNATLRDRLVCSLRSEAIQKRLLSESTLTY
;
A
#
# COMPACT_ATOMS: atom_id res chain seq x y z
N MET A 1 -12.57 13.59 38.67
CA MET A 1 -12.68 13.10 37.28
C MET A 1 -11.35 13.39 36.61
N ALA A 2 -10.63 12.37 36.12
CA ALA A 2 -9.39 12.62 35.38
C ALA A 2 -9.77 13.34 34.07
N ALA A 3 -9.14 14.47 33.79
CA ALA A 3 -9.33 15.18 32.54
C ALA A 3 -8.74 14.32 31.41
N VAL A 4 -9.51 14.12 30.33
CA VAL A 4 -8.99 13.49 29.11
C VAL A 4 -7.99 14.46 28.48
N ILE A 5 -6.77 13.98 28.24
CA ILE A 5 -5.70 14.74 27.60
C ILE A 5 -5.82 14.53 26.09
N GLY A 6 -6.08 15.62 25.37
CA GLY A 6 -6.21 15.65 23.91
C GLY A 6 -7.60 15.29 23.40
N HIS A 7 -7.78 15.45 22.09
CA HIS A 7 -8.96 15.06 21.34
C HIS A 7 -8.51 14.23 20.14
N LEU A 8 -9.14 13.08 19.93
CA LEU A 8 -8.89 12.24 18.76
C LEU A 8 -10.10 12.38 17.84
N GLU A 9 -9.87 12.85 16.61
CA GLU A 9 -10.92 12.94 15.61
C GLU A 9 -11.31 11.54 15.11
N GLN A 10 -12.46 11.43 14.44
CA GLN A 10 -12.86 10.16 13.85
C GLN A 10 -12.01 9.90 12.59
N PHE A 11 -11.61 8.64 12.38
CA PHE A 11 -10.86 8.27 11.20
C PHE A 11 -11.58 8.63 9.90
N ASP A 12 -10.89 9.35 9.01
CA ASP A 12 -11.33 9.63 7.65
C ASP A 12 -10.24 9.25 6.63
N LYS A 13 -10.52 8.18 5.87
CA LYS A 13 -9.62 7.68 4.82
C LYS A 13 -9.28 8.68 3.71
N SER A 14 -10.04 9.79 3.59
CA SER A 14 -9.76 10.87 2.63
C SER A 14 -8.80 11.93 3.17
N VAL A 15 -8.62 11.97 4.49
CA VAL A 15 -7.77 12.95 5.19
C VAL A 15 -6.45 12.33 5.60
N GLU A 16 -6.47 11.09 6.11
CA GLU A 16 -5.29 10.45 6.69
C GLU A 16 -5.19 8.95 6.34
N GLN A 17 -3.98 8.41 6.48
CA GLN A 17 -3.73 6.98 6.32
C GLN A 17 -4.04 6.22 7.61
N TRP A 18 -4.53 4.99 7.49
CA TRP A 18 -4.89 4.15 8.66
C TRP A 18 -3.73 3.97 9.64
N ILE A 19 -2.51 3.76 9.13
CA ILE A 19 -1.30 3.61 9.95
C ILE A 19 -1.09 4.85 10.83
N SER A 20 -1.15 6.05 10.24
CA SER A 20 -0.95 7.31 10.95
C SER A 20 -2.02 7.56 12.01
N TYR A 21 -3.28 7.22 11.71
CA TYR A 21 -4.36 7.31 12.67
C TYR A 21 -4.15 6.39 13.87
N ILE A 22 -3.70 5.14 13.64
CA ILE A 22 -3.41 4.18 14.71
C ILE A 22 -2.22 4.64 15.56
N GLU A 23 -1.17 5.19 14.96
CA GLU A 23 -0.06 5.80 15.71
C GLU A 23 -0.55 6.93 16.63
N TRP A 24 -1.44 7.80 16.13
CA TRP A 24 -2.05 8.86 16.93
C TRP A 24 -2.93 8.29 18.07
N PHE A 25 -3.71 7.26 17.80
CA PHE A 25 -4.49 6.55 18.83
C PHE A 25 -3.58 5.93 19.91
N GLU A 26 -2.46 5.32 19.55
CA GLU A 26 -1.50 4.77 20.53
C GLU A 26 -0.98 5.87 21.46
N HIS A 27 -0.59 7.02 20.92
CA HIS A 27 -0.19 8.17 21.74
C HIS A 27 -1.33 8.66 22.66
N PHE A 28 -2.57 8.69 22.15
CA PHE A 28 -3.74 9.02 22.96
C PHE A 28 -3.95 8.03 24.12
N THR A 29 -3.76 6.73 23.88
CA THR A 29 -3.88 5.71 24.94
C THR A 29 -2.81 5.88 26.02
N ILE A 30 -1.58 6.20 25.64
CA ILE A 30 -0.47 6.45 26.55
C ILE A 30 -0.74 7.70 27.40
N ALA A 31 -1.12 8.80 26.75
CA ALA A 31 -1.39 10.07 27.43
C ALA A 31 -2.54 9.97 28.46
N ASN A 32 -3.51 9.10 28.21
CA ASN A 32 -4.69 8.93 29.05
C ASN A 32 -4.64 7.70 29.97
N GLY A 33 -3.51 6.98 30.03
CA GLY A 33 -3.36 5.79 30.88
C GLY A 33 -4.38 4.68 30.57
N ILE A 34 -4.75 4.53 29.29
CA ILE A 34 -5.67 3.47 28.85
C ILE A 34 -4.90 2.15 28.89
N SER A 35 -5.41 1.21 29.70
CA SER A 35 -4.81 -0.12 29.83
C SER A 35 -5.08 -0.97 28.59
N GLU A 36 -4.24 -1.98 28.33
CA GLU A 36 -4.40 -2.91 27.20
C GLU A 36 -5.82 -3.51 27.12
N GLY A 37 -6.38 -3.96 28.25
CA GLY A 37 -7.74 -4.50 28.31
C GLY A 37 -8.86 -3.50 27.96
N ARG A 38 -8.55 -2.20 27.88
CA ARG A 38 -9.49 -1.14 27.49
C ARG A 38 -9.20 -0.57 26.10
N LYS A 39 -8.08 -0.92 25.45
CA LYS A 39 -7.71 -0.36 24.14
C LYS A 39 -8.74 -0.65 23.05
N VAL A 40 -9.29 -1.86 23.00
CA VAL A 40 -10.35 -2.22 22.04
C VAL A 40 -11.58 -1.33 22.23
N ALA A 41 -12.09 -1.24 23.45
CA ALA A 41 -13.25 -0.41 23.75
C ALA A 41 -13.00 1.07 23.44
N ALA A 42 -11.82 1.58 23.78
CA ALA A 42 -11.41 2.95 23.47
C ALA A 42 -11.35 3.19 21.95
N LEU A 43 -10.70 2.32 21.19
CA LEU A 43 -10.60 2.42 19.73
C LEU A 43 -12.00 2.43 19.10
N LEU A 44 -12.85 1.47 19.46
CA LEU A 44 -14.21 1.37 18.90
C LEU A 44 -15.09 2.59 19.24
N SER A 45 -14.80 3.31 20.33
CA SER A 45 -15.52 4.53 20.70
C SER A 45 -15.09 5.78 19.91
N VAL A 46 -13.87 5.80 19.37
CA VAL A 46 -13.29 7.00 18.73
C VAL A 46 -13.17 6.88 17.20
N ILE A 47 -13.08 5.67 16.63
CA ILE A 47 -12.93 5.45 15.16
C ILE A 47 -14.07 6.01 14.30
N GLY A 48 -15.20 6.36 14.90
CA GLY A 48 -16.36 6.90 14.20
C GLY A 48 -17.30 5.84 13.65
N GLY A 49 -18.57 6.24 13.46
CA GLY A 49 -19.65 5.33 13.09
C GLY A 49 -19.50 4.66 11.72
N LYS A 50 -18.94 5.38 10.73
CA LYS A 50 -18.70 4.85 9.38
C LYS A 50 -17.69 3.71 9.41
N THR A 51 -16.55 3.94 10.07
CA THR A 51 -15.45 2.99 10.22
C THR A 51 -15.87 1.79 11.07
N TYR A 52 -16.62 2.02 12.15
CA TYR A 52 -17.21 0.94 12.95
C TYR A 52 -18.19 0.07 12.14
N GLY A 53 -19.04 0.69 11.32
CA GLY A 53 -19.96 -0.02 10.43
C GLY A 53 -19.21 -0.92 9.44
N LEU A 54 -18.13 -0.41 8.85
CA LEU A 54 -17.24 -1.18 7.98
C LEU A 54 -16.61 -2.37 8.72
N LEU A 55 -16.11 -2.18 9.94
CA LEU A 55 -15.55 -3.26 10.75
C LEU A 55 -16.55 -4.40 10.95
N ARG A 56 -17.82 -4.07 11.22
CA ARG A 56 -18.90 -5.05 11.34
C ARG A 56 -19.21 -5.77 10.04
N SER A 57 -19.01 -5.13 8.89
CA SER A 57 -19.15 -5.78 7.58
C SER A 57 -17.97 -6.69 7.26
N LEU A 58 -16.76 -6.33 7.70
CA LEU A 58 -15.54 -7.11 7.48
C LEU A 58 -15.44 -8.33 8.42
N ILE A 59 -16.05 -8.24 9.61
CA ILE A 59 -16.01 -9.31 10.61
C ILE A 59 -17.42 -9.90 10.79
N ALA A 60 -17.62 -11.12 10.29
CA ALA A 60 -18.90 -11.83 10.44
C ALA A 60 -19.15 -12.32 11.89
N VAL A 61 -18.19 -13.06 12.48
CA VAL A 61 -18.19 -13.59 13.86
C VAL A 61 -16.73 -13.81 14.28
N PRO A 62 -16.31 -13.50 15.53
CA PRO A 62 -17.05 -12.93 16.66
C PRO A 62 -17.26 -11.41 16.56
N LYS A 63 -17.98 -10.79 17.52
CA LYS A 63 -18.26 -9.34 17.48
C LYS A 63 -16.94 -8.54 17.55
N PRO A 64 -16.88 -7.31 17.02
CA PRO A 64 -15.66 -6.50 17.06
C PRO A 64 -15.07 -6.33 18.46
N GLY A 65 -15.91 -6.16 19.50
CA GLY A 65 -15.44 -6.02 20.88
C GLY A 65 -14.83 -7.28 21.50
N ASP A 66 -15.04 -8.44 20.89
CA ASP A 66 -14.50 -9.73 21.36
C ASP A 66 -13.14 -10.06 20.70
N LYS A 67 -12.68 -9.24 19.75
CA LYS A 67 -11.38 -9.40 19.09
C LYS A 67 -10.27 -8.70 19.86
N THR A 68 -9.04 -9.11 19.61
CA THR A 68 -7.88 -8.38 20.14
C THR A 68 -7.71 -7.05 19.39
N TYR A 69 -7.04 -6.10 20.04
CA TYR A 69 -6.69 -4.83 19.42
C TYR A 69 -5.89 -5.04 18.13
N LYS A 70 -4.92 -5.97 18.17
CA LYS A 70 -4.10 -6.36 17.02
C LYS A 70 -4.96 -6.84 15.85
N ASP A 71 -5.92 -7.74 16.08
CA ASP A 71 -6.79 -8.26 15.01
C ASP A 71 -7.59 -7.15 14.34
N ILE A 72 -8.10 -6.17 15.12
CA ILE A 72 -8.87 -5.04 14.56
C ILE A 72 -7.97 -4.15 13.69
N VAL A 73 -6.77 -3.83 14.19
CA VAL A 73 -5.80 -3.02 13.44
C VAL A 73 -5.41 -3.72 12.14
N GLU A 74 -5.16 -5.03 12.18
CA GLU A 74 -4.81 -5.83 11.00
C GLU A 74 -5.95 -5.89 9.97
N VAL A 75 -7.20 -6.11 10.39
CA VAL A 75 -8.37 -6.12 9.48
C VAL A 75 -8.49 -4.79 8.72
N PHE A 76 -8.34 -3.67 9.41
CA PHE A 76 -8.39 -2.37 8.77
C PHE A 76 -7.14 -2.06 7.95
N GLN A 77 -5.96 -2.51 8.38
CA GLN A 77 -4.74 -2.40 7.61
C GLN A 77 -4.86 -3.13 6.28
N GLU A 78 -5.37 -4.36 6.26
CA GLU A 78 -5.62 -5.12 5.03
C GLU A 78 -6.64 -4.44 4.12
N HIS A 79 -7.64 -3.77 4.69
CA HIS A 79 -8.68 -3.09 3.93
C HIS A 79 -8.25 -1.73 3.36
N PHE A 80 -7.62 -0.88 4.18
CA PHE A 80 -7.24 0.49 3.81
C PHE A 80 -5.85 0.56 3.18
N CYS A 81 -4.96 -0.36 3.53
CA CYS A 81 -3.62 -0.48 2.99
C CYS A 81 -3.40 -1.91 2.48
N PRO A 82 -4.21 -2.39 1.51
CA PRO A 82 -4.02 -3.71 0.95
C PRO A 82 -2.57 -3.79 0.47
N LYS A 83 -1.87 -4.86 0.87
CA LYS A 83 -0.51 -5.11 0.39
C LYS A 83 -0.55 -4.97 -1.14
N PRO A 84 0.41 -4.25 -1.75
CA PRO A 84 0.50 -4.18 -3.20
C PRO A 84 0.38 -5.59 -3.73
N LEU A 85 -0.64 -5.84 -4.57
CA LEU A 85 -0.80 -7.14 -5.19
C LEU A 85 0.35 -7.23 -6.18
N VAL A 86 1.46 -7.81 -5.75
CA VAL A 86 2.69 -7.94 -6.54
C VAL A 86 2.37 -8.46 -7.94
N ILE A 87 1.41 -9.39 -8.05
CA ILE A 87 0.95 -9.90 -9.33
C ILE A 87 0.25 -8.84 -10.21
N ALA A 88 -0.54 -7.93 -9.62
CA ALA A 88 -1.18 -6.83 -10.34
C ALA A 88 -0.16 -5.76 -10.77
N ASP A 89 0.82 -5.46 -9.93
CA ASP A 89 1.89 -4.51 -10.28
C ASP A 89 2.82 -5.09 -11.35
N ARG A 90 3.19 -6.37 -11.24
CA ARG A 90 3.91 -7.10 -12.29
C ARG A 90 3.10 -7.17 -13.58
N PHE A 91 1.79 -7.40 -13.51
CA PHE A 91 0.93 -7.37 -14.69
C PHE A 91 0.95 -5.99 -15.37
N ARG A 92 0.83 -4.90 -14.62
CA ARG A 92 0.90 -3.53 -15.15
C ARG A 92 2.26 -3.25 -15.77
N PHE A 93 3.34 -3.62 -15.07
CA PHE A 93 4.71 -3.53 -15.56
C PHE A 93 4.91 -4.28 -16.89
N HIS A 94 4.46 -5.53 -16.98
CA HIS A 94 4.60 -6.35 -18.19
C HIS A 94 3.70 -5.93 -19.34
N LYS A 95 2.59 -5.23 -19.05
CA LYS A 95 1.69 -4.66 -20.05
C LYS A 95 2.15 -3.30 -20.58
N CYS A 96 3.11 -2.65 -19.92
CA CYS A 96 3.62 -1.34 -20.31
C CYS A 96 4.39 -1.42 -21.64
N ASN A 97 4.01 -0.57 -22.60
CA ASN A 97 4.68 -0.36 -23.87
C ASN A 97 4.91 1.13 -24.05
N GLN A 98 5.96 1.49 -24.78
CA GLN A 98 6.24 2.88 -25.11
C GLN A 98 5.06 3.46 -25.91
N GLU A 99 4.57 4.62 -25.50
CA GLU A 99 3.45 5.32 -26.14
C GLU A 99 3.89 6.03 -27.43
N GLU A 100 2.93 6.39 -28.29
CA GLU A 100 3.24 7.16 -29.50
C GLU A 100 3.75 8.57 -29.14
N GLY A 101 4.91 8.94 -29.67
CA GLY A 101 5.58 10.21 -29.36
C GLY A 101 6.30 10.23 -28.01
N GLU A 102 6.25 9.15 -27.22
CA GLU A 102 7.02 9.02 -25.98
C GLU A 102 8.50 8.79 -26.29
N SER A 103 9.39 9.51 -25.59
CA SER A 103 10.82 9.28 -25.69
C SER A 103 11.26 8.05 -24.90
N ILE A 104 12.40 7.44 -25.27
CA ILE A 104 12.95 6.29 -24.55
C ILE A 104 13.20 6.62 -23.06
N THR A 105 13.64 7.84 -22.75
CA THR A 105 13.87 8.28 -21.37
C THR A 105 12.59 8.34 -20.55
N GLN A 106 11.46 8.73 -21.16
CA GLN A 106 10.15 8.73 -20.52
C GLN A 106 9.66 7.31 -20.26
N ASP A 107 9.76 6.41 -21.26
CA ASP A 107 9.41 4.99 -21.09
C ASP A 107 10.22 4.34 -19.96
N VAL A 108 11.54 4.59 -19.91
CA VAL A 108 12.41 4.14 -18.81
C VAL A 108 11.95 4.65 -17.45
N ALA A 109 11.54 5.93 -17.35
CA ALA A 109 11.04 6.49 -16.10
C ALA A 109 9.73 5.83 -15.66
N VAL A 110 8.82 5.55 -16.60
CA VAL A 110 7.56 4.84 -16.36
C VAL A 110 7.83 3.41 -15.90
N LEU A 111 8.70 2.66 -16.59
CA LEU A 111 9.08 1.30 -16.21
C LEU A 111 9.69 1.23 -14.81
N LYS A 112 10.61 2.15 -14.48
CA LYS A 112 11.19 2.24 -13.12
C LYS A 112 10.14 2.50 -12.06
N LYS A 113 9.18 3.40 -12.34
CA LYS A 113 8.07 3.70 -11.43
C LYS A 113 7.19 2.47 -11.18
N LEU A 114 6.82 1.75 -12.24
CA LEU A 114 5.98 0.55 -12.14
C LEU A 114 6.70 -0.61 -11.41
N ALA A 115 8.02 -0.71 -11.53
CA ALA A 115 8.80 -1.75 -10.87
C ALA A 115 8.89 -1.60 -9.34
N GLN A 116 8.59 -0.42 -8.77
CA GLN A 116 8.77 -0.13 -7.33
C GLN A 116 8.00 -1.09 -6.41
N HIS A 117 6.84 -1.58 -6.84
CA HIS A 117 5.98 -2.47 -6.05
C HIS A 117 5.95 -3.91 -6.59
N CYS A 118 6.83 -4.24 -7.54
CA CYS A 118 6.87 -5.55 -8.18
C CYS A 118 7.71 -6.59 -7.43
N GLU A 119 8.42 -6.22 -6.37
CA GLU A 119 9.30 -7.13 -5.59
C GLU A 119 10.21 -7.97 -6.51
N PHE A 120 10.90 -7.32 -7.46
CA PHE A 120 11.83 -8.01 -8.35
C PHE A 120 13.19 -8.29 -7.70
N ASP A 121 13.49 -7.64 -6.56
CA ASP A 121 14.71 -7.84 -5.79
C ASP A 121 15.98 -7.85 -6.65
N THR A 122 16.75 -8.94 -6.59
CA THR A 122 18.01 -9.11 -7.34
C THR A 122 17.81 -9.19 -8.85
N ALA A 123 16.60 -9.47 -9.32
CA ALA A 123 16.26 -9.54 -10.74
C ALA A 123 15.87 -8.18 -11.35
N LEU A 124 15.74 -7.11 -10.55
CA LEU A 124 15.21 -5.81 -11.00
C LEU A 124 15.87 -5.28 -12.28
N ASN A 125 17.19 -5.23 -12.34
CA ASN A 125 17.90 -4.70 -13.51
C ASN A 125 17.72 -5.60 -14.74
N ALA A 126 17.77 -6.93 -14.57
CA ALA A 126 17.54 -7.86 -15.68
C ALA A 126 16.11 -7.72 -16.22
N THR A 127 15.11 -7.64 -15.34
CA THR A 127 13.71 -7.47 -15.71
C THR A 127 13.44 -6.12 -16.36
N LEU A 128 14.05 -5.03 -15.88
CA LEU A 128 13.95 -3.71 -16.51
C LEU A 128 14.58 -3.68 -17.90
N ARG A 129 15.76 -4.30 -18.09
CA ARG A 129 16.40 -4.46 -19.40
C ARG A 129 15.49 -5.19 -20.37
N ASP A 130 15.03 -6.38 -19.98
CA ASP A 130 14.24 -7.24 -20.86
C ASP A 130 12.91 -6.54 -21.22
N ARG A 131 12.28 -5.90 -20.23
CA ARG A 131 11.03 -5.15 -20.46
C ARG A 131 11.24 -3.93 -21.35
N LEU A 132 12.33 -3.18 -21.16
CA LEU A 132 12.65 -2.04 -22.01
C LEU A 132 12.80 -2.47 -23.46
N VAL A 133 13.56 -3.54 -23.73
CA VAL A 133 13.70 -4.06 -25.10
C VAL A 133 12.33 -4.42 -25.68
N CYS A 134 11.46 -5.06 -24.90
CA CYS A 134 10.11 -5.43 -25.34
C CYS A 134 9.12 -4.26 -25.45
N SER A 135 9.29 -3.16 -24.71
CA SER A 135 8.37 -2.01 -24.70
C SER A 135 8.60 -1.05 -25.86
N LEU A 136 9.83 -1.00 -26.40
CA LEU A 136 10.21 -0.06 -27.46
C LEU A 136 9.32 -0.19 -28.70
N ARG A 137 8.87 0.93 -29.27
CA ARG A 137 8.10 0.92 -30.53
C ARG A 137 8.98 0.74 -31.77
N SER A 138 10.24 1.19 -31.69
CA SER A 138 11.14 1.16 -32.85
C SER A 138 11.73 -0.23 -33.05
N GLU A 139 11.20 -0.98 -34.02
CA GLU A 139 11.73 -2.30 -34.38
C GLU A 139 13.21 -2.29 -34.74
N ALA A 140 13.70 -1.19 -35.33
CA ALA A 140 15.11 -1.06 -35.68
C ALA A 140 16.01 -1.02 -34.43
N ILE A 141 15.59 -0.27 -33.40
CA ILE A 141 16.30 -0.20 -32.13
C ILE A 141 16.20 -1.55 -31.40
N GLN A 142 15.02 -2.17 -31.37
CA GLN A 142 14.85 -3.50 -30.78
C GLN A 142 15.78 -4.53 -31.42
N LYS A 143 15.81 -4.63 -32.75
CA LYS A 143 16.69 -5.56 -33.47
C LYS A 143 18.16 -5.31 -33.17
N ARG A 144 18.57 -4.04 -33.06
CA ARG A 144 19.94 -3.69 -32.68
C ARG A 144 20.26 -4.17 -31.26
N LEU A 145 19.40 -3.89 -30.29
CA LEU A 145 19.60 -4.31 -28.90
C LEU A 145 19.61 -5.84 -28.75
N LEU A 146 18.76 -6.55 -29.49
CA LEU A 146 18.72 -8.03 -29.50
C LEU A 146 19.98 -8.67 -30.13
N SER A 147 20.81 -7.90 -30.84
CA SER A 147 22.08 -8.37 -31.38
C SER A 147 23.27 -8.24 -30.42
N GLU A 148 23.09 -7.55 -29.29
CA GLU A 148 24.16 -7.30 -28.30
C GLU A 148 24.22 -8.44 -27.28
N SER A 149 25.32 -9.20 -27.26
CA SER A 149 25.49 -10.38 -26.40
C SER A 149 25.66 -10.06 -24.91
N THR A 150 26.07 -8.84 -24.57
CA THR A 150 26.32 -8.39 -23.20
C THR A 150 25.46 -7.18 -22.82
N LEU A 151 24.23 -7.10 -23.32
CA LEU A 151 23.33 -5.99 -23.01
C LEU A 151 23.04 -5.93 -21.50
N THR A 152 23.30 -4.79 -20.88
CA THR A 152 22.97 -4.48 -19.48
C THR A 152 21.90 -3.41 -19.41
N TYR A 153 21.26 -3.28 -18.25
CA TYR A 153 20.38 -2.16 -17.95
C TYR A 153 21.20 -0.90 -17.63
#